data_AF-A0A285QGW7-F1
#
_entry.id   AF-A0A285QGW7-F1
#
_cell.length_a   1.000
_cell.length_b   1.000
_cell.length_c   1.000
_cell.angle_alpha   90.00
_cell.angle_beta   90.00
_cell.angle_gamma   90.00
#
_symmetry.space_group_name_H-M   'P 1'
#
loop_
_entity.id
_entity.type
_entity.pdbx_description
1 polymer ?
#
loop_
_entity_poly.entity_id
_entity_poly.type
_entity_poly.pdbx_seq_one_letter_code
_entity_poly.pdbx_strand_id
1 'polypeptide(L)'
;MTDHNLTRQLREARRSQGLTQSALAGRIAVTQQVIKRLEAGTGSVQTLVAVMDALDFRLTGLAPGRTLAEQLRAARQRRSLSLSTLATKADVSRKTLASLEEGGGTVASLERMLAVLAPKVRRRAQERAYWGQGDKEDRDSRFTPPEFLAMIEQAFGEIDLDPCANTLSSVVAGREILLSEGGDGLRDGWSGKLAYVNPPFSEQLTWLRRAHDQWQIGNVKTVVCLVPARFDSAWFHSTLSPVAHIYLLQGRVPFLTPSGKRQHTPFSLAFVALGSTTEQREAFARLAPGYRISRQPT
;
A
#
# COMPACT_ATOMS: atom_id res chain seq x y z
N MET A 1 -0.62 -33.50 -18.36
CA MET A 1 0.41 -32.46 -18.21
C MET A 1 -0.09 -31.49 -17.15
N THR A 2 0.30 -31.70 -15.90
CA THR A 2 -0.22 -30.96 -14.74
C THR A 2 0.51 -29.62 -14.67
N ASP A 3 -0.17 -28.54 -15.05
CA ASP A 3 0.45 -27.24 -15.22
C ASP A 3 0.86 -26.64 -13.86
N HIS A 4 2.12 -26.20 -13.79
CA HIS A 4 2.92 -25.94 -12.60
C HIS A 4 2.55 -24.60 -11.94
N ASN A 5 1.45 -24.56 -11.19
CA ASN A 5 0.96 -23.28 -10.67
C ASN A 5 1.83 -22.70 -9.54
N LEU A 6 2.39 -23.54 -8.65
CA LEU A 6 3.11 -23.05 -7.46
C LEU A 6 4.52 -22.55 -7.79
N THR A 7 5.30 -23.35 -8.51
CA THR A 7 6.69 -23.01 -8.85
C THR A 7 6.77 -21.85 -9.85
N ARG A 8 5.81 -21.74 -10.76
CA ARG A 8 5.66 -20.57 -11.64
C ARG A 8 5.36 -19.31 -10.84
N GLN A 9 4.41 -19.35 -9.90
CA GLN A 9 4.10 -18.19 -9.04
C GLN A 9 5.30 -17.77 -8.18
N LEU A 10 6.13 -18.71 -7.73
CA LEU A 10 7.37 -18.40 -7.01
C LEU A 10 8.40 -17.69 -7.90
N ARG A 11 8.57 -18.16 -9.14
CA ARG A 11 9.44 -17.51 -10.14
C ARG A 11 8.96 -16.08 -10.44
N GLU A 12 7.66 -15.88 -10.61
CA GLU A 12 7.05 -14.56 -10.79
C GLU A 12 7.25 -13.67 -9.56
N ALA A 13 7.08 -14.20 -8.35
CA ALA A 13 7.32 -13.48 -7.11
C ALA A 13 8.78 -13.01 -7.01
N ARG A 14 9.76 -13.88 -7.28
CA ARG A 14 11.18 -13.51 -7.30
C ARG A 14 11.45 -12.39 -8.32
N ARG A 15 10.91 -12.52 -9.55
CA ARG A 15 11.07 -11.50 -10.60
C ARG A 15 10.45 -10.16 -10.22
N SER A 16 9.29 -10.16 -9.55
CA SER A 16 8.65 -8.92 -9.08
C SER A 16 9.46 -8.17 -8.02
N GLN A 17 10.33 -8.87 -7.27
CA GLN A 17 11.26 -8.26 -6.30
C GLN A 17 12.63 -7.91 -6.92
N GLY A 18 12.81 -8.03 -8.25
CA GLY A 18 14.07 -7.74 -8.93
C GLY A 18 15.21 -8.71 -8.63
N LEU A 19 14.94 -9.84 -7.98
CA LEU A 19 15.97 -10.78 -7.54
C LEU A 19 16.40 -11.72 -8.66
N THR A 20 17.72 -11.86 -8.86
CA THR A 20 18.28 -12.91 -9.70
C THR A 20 18.20 -14.28 -8.99
N GLN A 21 18.30 -15.38 -9.73
CA GLN A 21 18.34 -16.72 -9.13
C GLN A 21 19.56 -16.88 -8.20
N SER A 22 20.71 -16.28 -8.58
CA SER A 22 21.93 -16.30 -7.77
C SER A 22 21.75 -15.50 -6.46
N ALA A 23 21.15 -14.30 -6.54
CA ALA A 23 20.88 -13.49 -5.36
C ALA A 23 19.93 -14.20 -4.37
N LEU A 24 18.87 -14.85 -4.86
CA LEU A 24 17.98 -15.64 -4.01
C LEU A 24 18.69 -16.86 -3.41
N ALA A 25 19.52 -17.54 -4.21
CA ALA A 25 20.30 -18.68 -3.73
C ALA A 25 21.24 -18.29 -2.58
N GLY A 26 21.89 -17.12 -2.69
CA GLY A 26 22.72 -16.56 -1.62
C GLY A 26 21.95 -16.27 -0.34
N ARG A 27 20.70 -15.78 -0.41
CA ARG A 27 19.86 -15.47 0.76
C ARG A 27 19.50 -16.68 1.61
N ILE A 28 19.39 -17.85 0.99
CA ILE A 28 19.02 -19.11 1.67
C ILE A 28 20.17 -20.11 1.72
N ALA A 29 21.41 -19.67 1.44
CA ALA A 29 22.63 -20.48 1.46
C ALA A 29 22.54 -21.77 0.61
N VAL A 30 21.99 -21.68 -0.60
CA VAL A 30 21.98 -22.78 -1.58
C VAL A 30 22.65 -22.37 -2.89
N THR A 31 22.87 -23.32 -3.79
CA THR A 31 23.42 -23.01 -5.12
C THR A 31 22.35 -22.47 -6.07
N GLN A 32 22.74 -21.66 -7.05
CA GLN A 32 21.83 -21.18 -8.10
C GLN A 32 21.12 -22.34 -8.83
N GLN A 33 21.81 -23.47 -9.01
CA GLN A 33 21.26 -24.65 -9.66
C GLN A 33 20.08 -25.25 -8.88
N VAL A 34 20.10 -25.19 -7.55
CA VAL A 34 18.98 -25.62 -6.70
C VAL A 34 17.75 -24.74 -6.93
N ILE A 35 17.91 -23.41 -7.00
CA ILE A 35 16.81 -22.48 -7.33
C ILE A 35 16.29 -22.74 -8.75
N LYS A 36 17.18 -22.94 -9.72
CA LYS A 36 16.80 -23.22 -11.12
C LYS A 36 15.97 -24.49 -11.25
N ARG A 37 16.37 -25.57 -10.56
CA ARG A 37 15.61 -26.84 -10.54
C ARG A 37 14.26 -26.67 -9.86
N LEU A 38 14.22 -25.96 -8.73
CA LEU A 38 12.99 -25.70 -8.01
C LEU A 38 11.97 -24.94 -8.88
N GLU A 39 12.41 -23.89 -9.57
CA GLU A 39 11.57 -23.13 -10.51
C GLU A 39 11.10 -23.96 -11.72
N ALA A 40 11.82 -25.04 -12.04
CA ALA A 40 11.45 -26.01 -13.05
C ALA A 40 10.56 -27.16 -12.51
N GLY A 41 10.05 -27.06 -11.28
CA GLY A 41 9.18 -28.08 -10.68
C GLY A 41 9.89 -29.21 -9.96
N THR A 42 11.23 -29.20 -9.89
CA THR A 42 12.03 -30.28 -9.28
C THR A 42 12.80 -29.81 -8.06
N GLY A 43 12.50 -30.36 -6.88
CA GLY A 43 13.19 -30.01 -5.64
C GLY A 43 12.53 -30.61 -4.41
N SER A 44 13.12 -30.35 -3.25
CA SER A 44 12.55 -30.73 -1.96
C SER A 44 11.54 -29.69 -1.47
N VAL A 45 10.58 -30.13 -0.65
CA VAL A 45 9.65 -29.21 0.03
C VAL A 45 10.40 -28.30 1.02
N GLN A 46 11.49 -28.77 1.61
CA GLN A 46 12.32 -27.94 2.50
C GLN A 46 12.90 -26.72 1.78
N THR A 47 13.50 -26.92 0.60
CA THR A 47 14.00 -25.80 -0.21
C THR A 47 12.86 -24.90 -0.68
N LEU A 48 11.71 -25.49 -1.03
CA LEU A 48 10.52 -24.72 -1.39
C LEU A 48 10.07 -23.79 -0.26
N VAL A 49 9.97 -24.31 0.97
CA VAL A 49 9.58 -23.53 2.15
C VAL A 49 10.61 -22.44 2.44
N ALA A 50 11.91 -22.75 2.38
CA ALA A 50 12.97 -21.75 2.55
C ALA A 50 12.88 -20.61 1.52
N VAL A 51 12.61 -20.94 0.25
CA VAL A 51 12.36 -19.94 -0.80
C VAL A 51 11.07 -19.16 -0.54
N MET A 52 10.01 -19.82 -0.08
CA MET A 52 8.76 -19.15 0.27
C MET A 52 8.97 -18.14 1.39
N ASP A 53 9.73 -18.48 2.43
CA ASP A 53 10.03 -17.56 3.52
C ASP A 53 10.92 -16.39 3.06
N ALA A 54 11.96 -16.66 2.24
CA ALA A 54 12.86 -15.62 1.73
C ALA A 54 12.18 -14.62 0.78
N LEU A 55 11.06 -15.01 0.16
CA LEU A 55 10.27 -14.16 -0.74
C LEU A 55 9.00 -13.60 -0.06
N ASP A 56 8.78 -13.88 1.23
CA ASP A 56 7.51 -13.68 1.94
C ASP A 56 6.30 -14.16 1.12
N PHE A 57 6.46 -15.33 0.50
CA PHE A 57 5.45 -15.96 -0.32
C PHE A 57 4.52 -16.78 0.56
N ARG A 58 3.30 -16.29 0.76
CA ARG A 58 2.25 -16.97 1.53
C ARG A 58 1.19 -17.57 0.61
N LEU A 59 0.66 -18.72 1.00
CA LEU A 59 -0.48 -19.37 0.33
C LEU A 59 -1.79 -19.02 1.04
N THR A 60 -2.87 -18.90 0.28
CA THR A 60 -4.24 -18.80 0.77
C THR A 60 -5.11 -19.91 0.17
N GLY A 61 -6.21 -20.25 0.83
CA GLY A 61 -7.06 -21.38 0.46
C GLY A 61 -6.63 -22.72 1.09
N LEU A 62 -5.72 -22.69 2.06
CA LEU A 62 -5.36 -23.83 2.92
C LEU A 62 -5.98 -23.70 4.32
N ALA A 63 -5.99 -24.80 5.07
CA ALA A 63 -6.38 -24.76 6.47
C ALA A 63 -5.33 -23.98 7.31
N PRO A 64 -5.70 -23.41 8.47
CA PRO A 64 -4.77 -22.79 9.41
C PRO A 64 -3.70 -23.76 9.88
N GLY A 65 -2.49 -23.23 10.09
CA GLY A 65 -1.32 -23.95 10.58
C GLY A 65 -0.11 -23.02 10.54
N ARG A 66 0.87 -23.27 11.43
CA ARG A 66 2.11 -22.47 11.51
C ARG A 66 3.07 -22.84 10.40
N THR A 67 3.05 -24.09 9.95
CA THR A 67 3.88 -24.60 8.86
C THR A 67 3.02 -25.12 7.71
N LEU A 68 3.60 -25.19 6.51
CA LEU A 68 2.91 -25.78 5.35
C LEU A 68 2.46 -27.23 5.63
N ALA A 69 3.29 -28.01 6.33
CA ALA A 69 2.99 -29.39 6.70
C ALA A 69 1.76 -29.50 7.61
N GLU A 70 1.65 -28.62 8.62
CA GLU A 70 0.47 -28.54 9.48
C GLU A 70 -0.78 -28.13 8.71
N GLN A 71 -0.66 -27.15 7.81
CA GLN A 71 -1.76 -26.68 6.98
C GLN A 71 -2.30 -27.80 6.06
N LEU A 72 -1.42 -28.62 5.48
CA LEU A 72 -1.78 -29.78 4.67
C LEU A 72 -2.53 -30.84 5.49
N ARG A 73 -1.99 -31.18 6.68
CA ARG A 73 -2.62 -32.13 7.60
C ARG A 73 -4.00 -31.67 8.05
N ALA A 74 -4.11 -30.41 8.45
CA ALA A 74 -5.38 -29.81 8.85
C ALA A 74 -6.38 -29.74 7.69
N ALA A 75 -5.94 -29.46 6.47
CA ALA A 75 -6.78 -29.46 5.28
C ALA A 75 -7.32 -30.87 4.97
N ARG A 76 -6.48 -31.91 5.12
CA ARG A 76 -6.91 -33.31 4.99
C ARG A 76 -7.96 -33.69 6.04
N GLN A 77 -7.68 -33.36 7.31
CA GLN A 77 -8.58 -33.68 8.44
C GLN A 77 -9.94 -32.99 8.29
N ARG A 78 -9.99 -31.73 7.86
CA ARG A 78 -11.24 -31.00 7.62
C ARG A 78 -12.12 -31.60 6.53
N ARG A 79 -11.52 -32.33 5.59
CA ARG A 79 -12.24 -33.07 4.54
C ARG A 79 -12.53 -34.51 4.93
N SER A 80 -12.22 -34.90 6.17
CA SER A 80 -12.36 -36.26 6.71
C SER A 80 -11.69 -37.33 5.83
N LEU A 81 -10.58 -36.99 5.17
CA LEU A 81 -9.84 -37.92 4.32
C LEU A 81 -8.77 -38.66 5.12
N SER A 82 -8.77 -39.99 5.02
CA SER A 82 -7.63 -40.79 5.50
C SER A 82 -6.42 -40.59 4.56
N LEU A 83 -5.21 -40.89 5.06
CA LEU A 83 -4.00 -40.84 4.23
C LEU A 83 -4.06 -41.85 3.08
N SER A 84 -4.71 -43.01 3.25
CA SER A 84 -4.86 -44.01 2.18
C SER A 84 -5.80 -43.53 1.09
N THR A 85 -6.95 -42.96 1.45
CA THR A 85 -7.90 -42.41 0.48
C THR A 85 -7.29 -41.23 -0.29
N LEU A 86 -6.52 -40.38 0.38
CA LEU A 86 -5.83 -39.29 -0.28
C LEU A 86 -4.70 -39.79 -1.20
N ALA A 87 -3.96 -40.81 -0.79
CA ALA A 87 -2.91 -41.45 -1.59
C ALA A 87 -3.44 -41.95 -2.93
N THR A 88 -4.58 -42.66 -2.92
CA THR A 88 -5.24 -43.13 -4.13
C THR A 88 -5.68 -41.97 -5.02
N LYS A 89 -6.28 -40.92 -4.45
CA LYS A 89 -6.76 -39.76 -5.22
C LYS A 89 -5.64 -38.91 -5.81
N ALA A 90 -4.51 -38.80 -5.12
CA ALA A 90 -3.38 -37.97 -5.54
C ALA A 90 -2.38 -38.73 -6.44
N ASP A 91 -2.58 -40.05 -6.64
CA ASP A 91 -1.61 -40.92 -7.30
C ASP A 91 -0.21 -40.81 -6.66
N VAL A 92 -0.16 -40.96 -5.34
CA VAL A 92 1.07 -40.84 -4.54
C VAL A 92 1.03 -41.87 -3.41
N SER A 93 2.17 -42.44 -3.03
CA SER A 93 2.22 -43.42 -1.93
C SER A 93 1.79 -42.81 -0.59
N ARG A 94 1.15 -43.63 0.27
CA ARG A 94 0.79 -43.22 1.65
C ARG A 94 2.00 -42.70 2.43
N LYS A 95 3.17 -43.35 2.28
CA LYS A 95 4.42 -42.95 2.95
C LYS A 95 4.90 -41.57 2.50
N THR A 96 4.76 -41.27 1.21
CA THR A 96 5.09 -39.95 0.66
C THR A 96 4.16 -38.87 1.18
N LEU A 97 2.85 -39.15 1.29
CA LEU A 97 1.91 -38.19 1.89
C LEU A 97 2.17 -37.96 3.38
N ALA A 98 2.50 -39.01 4.14
CA ALA A 98 2.91 -38.87 5.53
C ALA A 98 4.16 -37.99 5.66
N SER A 99 5.17 -38.21 4.80
CA SER A 99 6.38 -37.38 4.75
C SER A 99 6.08 -35.92 4.43
N LEU A 100 5.12 -35.63 3.53
CA LEU A 100 4.68 -34.26 3.25
C LEU A 100 4.03 -33.58 4.47
N GLU A 101 3.22 -34.33 5.24
CA GLU A 101 2.62 -33.84 6.49
C GLU A 101 3.65 -33.66 7.61
N GLU A 102 4.90 -34.10 7.43
CA GLU A 102 6.03 -33.88 8.34
C GLU A 102 7.01 -32.82 7.81
N GLY A 103 6.74 -32.23 6.63
CA GLY A 103 7.59 -31.20 6.00
C GLY A 103 8.69 -31.74 5.09
N GLY A 104 8.71 -33.05 4.84
CA GLY A 104 9.59 -33.71 3.87
C GLY A 104 8.98 -33.81 2.48
N GLY A 105 9.58 -34.65 1.63
CA GLY A 105 9.07 -34.96 0.29
C GLY A 105 9.52 -33.99 -0.82
N THR A 106 8.94 -34.20 -2.01
CA THR A 106 9.28 -33.44 -3.22
C THR A 106 8.17 -32.47 -3.60
N VAL A 107 8.53 -31.40 -4.31
CA VAL A 107 7.56 -30.43 -4.84
C VAL A 107 6.53 -31.11 -5.75
N ALA A 108 6.94 -32.08 -6.57
CA ALA A 108 6.03 -32.82 -7.44
C ALA A 108 4.96 -33.59 -6.64
N SER A 109 5.35 -34.25 -5.55
CA SER A 109 4.40 -34.94 -4.66
C SER A 109 3.48 -33.96 -3.93
N LEU A 110 4.01 -32.80 -3.52
CA LEU A 110 3.24 -31.73 -2.89
C LEU A 110 2.17 -31.18 -3.83
N GLU A 111 2.51 -30.89 -5.10
CA GLU A 111 1.56 -30.35 -6.07
C GLU A 111 0.41 -31.34 -6.35
N ARG A 112 0.72 -32.65 -6.44
CA ARG A 112 -0.31 -33.70 -6.54
C ARG A 112 -1.24 -33.73 -5.33
N MET A 113 -0.69 -33.60 -4.12
CA MET A 113 -1.48 -33.54 -2.89
C MET A 113 -2.37 -32.29 -2.85
N LEU A 114 -1.82 -31.12 -3.23
CA LEU A 114 -2.54 -29.85 -3.26
C LEU A 114 -3.67 -29.85 -4.29
N ALA A 115 -3.48 -30.47 -5.46
CA ALA A 115 -4.52 -30.58 -6.48
C ALA A 115 -5.80 -31.26 -5.95
N VAL A 116 -5.65 -32.21 -5.02
CA VAL A 116 -6.79 -32.92 -4.39
C VAL A 116 -7.32 -32.18 -3.16
N LEU A 117 -6.44 -31.73 -2.25
CA LEU A 117 -6.84 -31.14 -0.97
C LEU A 117 -7.26 -29.68 -1.07
N ALA A 118 -6.63 -28.92 -1.94
CA ALA A 118 -6.80 -27.49 -2.03
C ALA A 118 -6.70 -27.02 -3.50
N PRO A 119 -7.64 -27.43 -4.38
CA PRO A 119 -7.62 -27.05 -5.79
C PRO A 119 -7.76 -25.54 -6.02
N LYS A 120 -8.24 -24.80 -5.02
CA LYS A 120 -8.33 -23.32 -5.02
C LYS A 120 -7.15 -22.65 -4.32
N VAL A 121 -6.09 -23.39 -3.97
CA VAL A 121 -4.88 -22.82 -3.38
C VAL A 121 -4.27 -21.84 -4.37
N ARG A 122 -3.93 -20.66 -3.87
CA ARG A 122 -3.28 -19.62 -4.66
C ARG A 122 -2.32 -18.86 -3.78
N ARG A 123 -1.30 -18.22 -4.37
CA ARG A 123 -0.54 -17.18 -3.67
C ARG A 123 -1.55 -16.21 -3.04
N ARG A 124 -1.41 -16.00 -1.73
CA ARG A 124 -2.07 -14.89 -1.05
C ARG A 124 -1.57 -13.66 -1.77
N ALA A 125 -2.48 -12.94 -2.46
CA ALA A 125 -2.16 -11.61 -2.94
C ALA A 125 -1.49 -10.90 -1.79
N GLN A 126 -0.27 -10.38 -2.01
CA GLN A 126 0.48 -9.72 -0.96
C GLN A 126 -0.51 -8.75 -0.34
N GLU A 127 -0.94 -9.03 0.89
CA GLU A 127 -1.54 -7.98 1.69
C GLU A 127 -0.42 -6.96 1.67
N ARG A 128 -0.65 -5.85 0.98
CA ARG A 128 0.23 -4.71 1.09
C ARG A 128 0.17 -4.41 2.57
N ALA A 129 1.12 -4.96 3.32
CA ALA A 129 1.43 -4.53 4.64
C ALA A 129 1.80 -3.08 4.40
N TYR A 130 0.83 -2.20 4.63
CA TYR A 130 1.02 -0.75 4.61
C TYR A 130 2.05 -0.30 5.67
N TRP A 131 2.65 -1.27 6.38
CA TRP A 131 3.65 -1.16 7.42
C TRP A 131 4.96 -1.91 7.10
N GLY A 132 5.26 -2.19 5.83
CA GLY A 132 6.57 -2.73 5.41
C GLY A 132 7.62 -1.64 5.23
N GLN A 133 8.87 -1.93 5.60
CA GLN A 133 10.09 -1.11 5.43
C GLN A 133 10.47 -0.85 3.95
N GLY A 134 9.54 -0.48 3.08
CA GLY A 134 9.87 0.18 1.81
C GLY A 134 10.39 1.59 2.11
N ASP A 135 11.38 2.07 1.36
CA ASP A 135 12.04 3.36 1.54
C ASP A 135 11.02 4.43 1.97
N LYS A 136 11.30 5.10 3.10
CA LYS A 136 10.39 6.12 3.66
C LYS A 136 10.00 7.17 2.61
N GLU A 137 10.90 7.45 1.66
CA GLU A 137 10.68 8.38 0.54
C GLU A 137 9.56 7.93 -0.42
N ASP A 138 9.50 6.64 -0.79
CA ASP A 138 8.44 6.13 -1.68
C ASP A 138 7.08 6.02 -0.94
N ARG A 139 7.12 5.88 0.39
CA ARG A 139 5.90 5.81 1.21
C ARG A 139 5.16 7.13 1.35
N ASP A 140 5.80 8.28 1.20
CA ASP A 140 5.16 9.59 1.33
C ASP A 140 5.12 10.39 0.02
N SER A 141 5.76 9.92 -1.04
CA SER A 141 5.69 10.52 -2.38
C SER A 141 4.34 10.22 -3.06
N ARG A 142 3.36 11.10 -2.84
CA ARG A 142 2.02 11.05 -3.45
C ARG A 142 1.72 12.38 -4.11
N PHE A 143 1.71 12.43 -5.44
CA PHE A 143 1.47 13.68 -6.16
C PHE A 143 0.00 13.80 -6.57
N THR A 144 -0.59 14.95 -6.31
CA THR A 144 -2.00 15.22 -6.58
C THR A 144 -2.25 15.15 -8.09
N PRO A 145 -3.24 14.38 -8.57
CA PRO A 145 -3.52 14.29 -10.00
C PRO A 145 -3.94 15.64 -10.59
N PRO A 146 -3.57 15.97 -11.84
CA PRO A 146 -3.93 17.22 -12.48
C PRO A 146 -5.43 17.52 -12.47
N GLU A 147 -6.27 16.50 -12.64
CA GLU A 147 -7.72 16.68 -12.61
C GLU A 147 -8.25 17.14 -11.25
N PHE A 148 -7.57 16.80 -10.16
CA PHE A 148 -7.96 17.24 -8.81
C PHE A 148 -7.44 18.66 -8.53
N LEU A 149 -6.26 19.01 -9.05
CA LEU A 149 -5.72 20.37 -8.99
C LEU A 149 -6.62 21.36 -9.73
N ALA A 150 -7.11 20.99 -10.92
CA ALA A 150 -8.06 21.80 -11.67
C ALA A 150 -9.35 22.12 -10.88
N MET A 151 -9.84 21.17 -10.07
CA MET A 151 -10.99 21.41 -9.19
C MET A 151 -10.68 22.43 -8.09
N ILE A 152 -9.46 22.41 -7.56
CA ILE A 152 -9.00 23.38 -6.56
C ILE A 152 -8.89 24.76 -7.20
N GLU A 153 -8.21 24.87 -8.35
CA GLU A 153 -8.01 26.14 -9.04
C GLU A 153 -9.33 26.76 -9.48
N GLN A 154 -10.27 25.95 -9.96
CA GLN A 154 -11.61 26.41 -10.33
C GLN A 154 -12.40 26.94 -9.13
N ALA A 155 -12.19 26.39 -7.93
CA ALA A 155 -12.92 26.78 -6.73
C ALA A 155 -12.24 27.90 -5.93
N PHE A 156 -10.90 27.96 -5.93
CA PHE A 156 -10.11 28.83 -5.06
C PHE A 156 -9.27 29.87 -5.81
N GLY A 157 -9.08 29.71 -7.11
CA GLY A 157 -8.16 30.51 -7.93
C GLY A 157 -6.79 29.84 -8.10
N GLU A 158 -5.89 30.52 -8.81
CA GLU A 158 -4.52 30.07 -9.03
C GLU A 158 -3.78 29.81 -7.71
N ILE A 159 -2.94 28.77 -7.69
CA ILE A 159 -2.13 28.41 -6.53
C ILE A 159 -0.92 29.35 -6.48
N ASP A 160 -0.82 30.19 -5.45
CA ASP A 160 0.34 31.07 -5.28
C ASP A 160 1.54 30.31 -4.70
N LEU A 161 1.30 29.33 -3.81
CA LEU A 161 2.33 28.63 -3.07
C LEU A 161 2.08 27.12 -2.97
N ASP A 162 3.08 26.32 -3.36
CA ASP A 162 3.22 24.91 -2.96
C ASP A 162 4.39 24.76 -1.97
N PRO A 163 4.13 24.69 -0.65
CA PRO A 163 5.16 24.50 0.35
C PRO A 163 5.60 23.03 0.48
N CYS A 164 4.91 22.09 -0.18
CA CYS A 164 5.23 20.66 -0.22
C CYS A 164 5.77 20.25 -1.59
N ALA A 165 6.39 21.18 -2.32
CA ALA A 165 6.74 20.98 -3.72
C ALA A 165 7.74 19.85 -3.92
N ASN A 166 7.62 19.23 -5.09
CA ASN A 166 8.50 18.15 -5.54
C ASN A 166 8.63 18.23 -7.05
N THR A 167 9.82 17.95 -7.59
CA THR A 167 10.10 17.99 -9.04
C THR A 167 9.25 17.03 -9.87
N LEU A 168 8.67 16.00 -9.25
CA LEU A 168 7.76 15.04 -9.89
C LEU A 168 6.27 15.38 -9.67
N SER A 169 5.98 16.44 -8.91
CA SER A 169 4.62 16.93 -8.68
C SER A 169 4.07 17.59 -9.94
N SER A 170 2.75 17.51 -10.12
CA SER A 170 2.05 18.25 -11.18
C SER A 170 1.39 19.53 -10.68
N VAL A 171 1.68 19.94 -9.43
CA VAL A 171 1.24 21.24 -8.92
C VAL A 171 1.98 22.32 -9.70
N VAL A 172 1.25 23.32 -10.17
CA VAL A 172 1.81 24.52 -10.80
C VAL A 172 1.49 25.67 -9.87
N ALA A 173 2.49 26.15 -9.14
CA ALA A 173 2.33 27.26 -8.21
C ALA A 173 3.19 28.47 -8.62
N GLY A 174 2.75 29.67 -8.26
CA GLY A 174 3.56 30.89 -8.46
C GLY A 174 4.91 30.84 -7.74
N ARG A 175 4.97 30.11 -6.61
CA ARG A 175 6.18 29.78 -5.87
C ARG A 175 6.11 28.36 -5.32
N GLU A 176 7.24 27.67 -5.38
CA GLU A 176 7.41 26.30 -4.91
C GLU A 176 8.55 26.24 -3.88
N ILE A 177 8.39 25.45 -2.82
CA ILE A 177 9.46 25.22 -1.83
C ILE A 177 9.94 23.78 -1.95
N LEU A 178 11.08 23.58 -2.61
CA LEU A 178 11.65 22.25 -2.87
C LEU A 178 12.71 21.88 -1.83
N LEU A 179 12.49 20.76 -1.14
CA LEU A 179 13.50 20.15 -0.25
C LEU A 179 14.80 19.81 -0.98
N SER A 180 14.72 19.38 -2.24
CA SER A 180 15.88 19.06 -3.07
C SER A 180 16.77 20.26 -3.39
N GLU A 181 16.25 21.47 -3.27
CA GLU A 181 16.96 22.73 -3.52
C GLU A 181 17.35 23.43 -2.20
N GLY A 182 17.19 22.74 -1.06
CA GLY A 182 17.53 23.26 0.26
C GLY A 182 16.44 24.10 0.92
N GLY A 183 15.27 24.27 0.29
CA GLY A 183 14.10 24.88 0.92
C GLY A 183 13.43 23.93 1.91
N ASP A 184 12.67 24.46 2.87
CA ASP A 184 11.91 23.64 3.83
C ASP A 184 10.58 24.32 4.14
N GLY A 185 9.48 23.77 3.63
CA GLY A 185 8.14 24.34 3.82
C GLY A 185 7.68 24.42 5.28
N LEU A 186 8.30 23.68 6.21
CA LEU A 186 8.03 23.79 7.65
C LEU A 186 8.77 24.96 8.31
N ARG A 187 9.81 25.50 7.67
CA ARG A 187 10.66 26.58 8.20
C ARG A 187 10.50 27.88 7.42
N ASP A 188 10.53 27.79 6.11
CA ASP A 188 10.54 28.91 5.18
C ASP A 188 9.23 29.71 5.23
N GLY A 189 9.33 31.02 4.97
CA GLY A 189 8.20 31.93 5.02
C GLY A 189 7.19 31.67 3.90
N TRP A 190 5.91 31.55 4.27
CA TRP A 190 4.80 31.45 3.32
C TRP A 190 4.26 32.84 3.01
N SER A 191 3.74 33.01 1.79
CA SER A 191 3.11 34.26 1.35
C SER A 191 2.23 33.99 0.15
N GLY A 192 1.07 34.65 0.05
CA GLY A 192 0.21 34.54 -1.14
C GLY A 192 -1.28 34.57 -0.79
N LYS A 193 -2.14 34.46 -1.81
CA LYS A 193 -3.59 34.35 -1.58
C LYS A 193 -3.96 32.90 -1.28
N LEU A 194 -3.44 31.94 -2.04
CA LEU A 194 -3.73 30.52 -1.92
C LEU A 194 -2.44 29.71 -1.76
N ALA A 195 -2.32 28.99 -0.64
CA ALA A 195 -1.34 27.92 -0.50
C ALA A 195 -2.03 26.56 -0.61
N TYR A 196 -1.51 25.69 -1.48
CA TYR A 196 -1.96 24.31 -1.60
C TYR A 196 -0.96 23.37 -0.93
N VAL A 197 -1.43 22.54 0.00
CA VAL A 197 -0.59 21.68 0.85
C VAL A 197 -1.02 20.23 0.66
N ASN A 198 -0.16 19.45 0.02
CA ASN A 198 -0.28 17.99 -0.04
C ASN A 198 0.95 17.37 0.64
N PRO A 199 0.93 17.27 1.99
CA PRO A 199 2.14 16.98 2.75
C PRO A 199 2.48 15.49 2.73
N PRO A 200 3.70 15.11 3.16
CA PRO A 200 3.99 13.77 3.65
C PRO A 200 2.94 13.35 4.69
N PHE A 201 2.18 12.30 4.41
CA PHE A 201 1.03 11.91 5.26
C PHE A 201 1.45 11.33 6.61
N SER A 202 2.71 10.94 6.77
CA SER A 202 3.30 10.62 8.06
C SER A 202 3.43 11.83 8.99
N GLU A 203 3.50 13.04 8.44
CA GLU A 203 3.71 14.30 9.18
C GLU A 203 2.49 15.24 9.16
N GLN A 204 1.29 14.72 8.85
CA GLN A 204 0.09 15.53 8.66
C GLN A 204 -0.17 16.57 9.77
N LEU A 205 0.08 16.23 11.04
CA LEU A 205 -0.23 17.11 12.17
C LEU A 205 0.73 18.30 12.22
N THR A 206 2.01 18.07 11.90
CA THR A 206 3.04 19.11 11.81
C THR A 206 2.69 20.10 10.70
N TRP A 207 2.28 19.58 9.54
CA TRP A 207 1.89 20.41 8.39
C TRP A 207 0.59 21.18 8.61
N LEU A 208 -0.42 20.56 9.24
CA LEU A 208 -1.67 21.26 9.58
C LEU A 208 -1.43 22.38 10.60
N ARG A 209 -0.53 22.18 11.58
CA ARG A 209 -0.11 23.25 12.50
C ARG A 209 0.57 24.39 11.75
N ARG A 210 1.53 24.08 10.87
CA ARG A 210 2.20 25.08 10.05
C ARG A 210 1.20 25.87 9.18
N ALA A 211 0.29 25.17 8.50
CA ALA A 211 -0.76 25.77 7.69
C ALA A 211 -1.67 26.72 8.51
N HIS A 212 -2.08 26.27 9.69
CA HIS A 212 -2.84 27.07 10.64
C HIS A 212 -2.08 28.33 11.05
N ASP A 213 -0.82 28.20 11.46
CA ASP A 213 -0.03 29.34 11.93
C ASP A 213 0.20 30.37 10.82
N GLN A 214 0.52 29.92 9.59
CA GLN A 214 0.73 30.82 8.45
C GLN A 214 -0.55 31.54 8.03
N TRP A 215 -1.70 30.87 8.13
CA TRP A 215 -3.00 31.52 7.93
C TRP A 215 -3.33 32.50 9.05
N GLN A 216 -3.14 32.11 10.31
CA GLN A 216 -3.52 32.90 11.48
C GLN A 216 -2.73 34.22 11.57
N ILE A 217 -1.44 34.20 11.24
CA ILE A 217 -0.61 35.42 11.21
C ILE A 217 -0.84 36.28 9.95
N GLY A 218 -1.68 35.83 9.02
CA GLY A 218 -2.06 36.59 7.82
C GLY A 218 -1.05 36.50 6.66
N ASN A 219 -0.05 35.63 6.75
CA ASN A 219 0.92 35.42 5.67
C ASN A 219 0.25 34.85 4.40
N VAL A 220 -0.72 33.95 4.58
CA VAL A 220 -1.52 33.38 3.50
C VAL A 220 -3.00 33.58 3.77
N LYS A 221 -3.74 34.09 2.78
CA LYS A 221 -5.19 34.37 2.95
C LYS A 221 -6.02 33.10 3.08
N THR A 222 -5.76 32.12 2.23
CA THR A 222 -6.47 30.84 2.19
C THR A 222 -5.45 29.70 2.09
N VAL A 223 -5.60 28.69 2.94
CA VAL A 223 -4.77 27.48 2.89
C VAL A 223 -5.67 26.29 2.65
N VAL A 224 -5.31 25.47 1.67
CA VAL A 224 -6.01 24.23 1.33
C VAL A 224 -5.07 23.07 1.56
N CYS A 225 -5.47 22.11 2.40
CA CYS A 225 -4.72 20.90 2.67
C CYS A 225 -5.48 19.65 2.19
N LEU A 226 -4.79 18.73 1.53
CA LEU A 226 -5.28 17.39 1.21
C LEU A 226 -4.57 16.37 2.10
N VAL A 227 -5.28 15.81 3.08
CA VAL A 227 -4.68 14.97 4.13
C VAL A 227 -5.52 13.72 4.40
N PRO A 228 -4.96 12.67 5.03
CA PRO A 228 -5.76 11.58 5.58
C PRO A 228 -6.81 12.10 6.57
N ALA A 229 -7.99 11.50 6.58
CA ALA A 229 -9.04 11.83 7.55
C ALA A 229 -8.72 11.23 8.94
N ARG A 230 -7.71 11.79 9.61
CA ARG A 230 -7.24 11.43 10.95
C ARG A 230 -7.35 12.65 11.86
N PHE A 231 -8.42 12.68 12.65
CA PHE A 231 -8.87 13.87 13.39
C PHE A 231 -8.85 13.68 14.92
N ASP A 232 -8.17 12.65 15.40
CA ASP A 232 -8.18 12.19 16.80
C ASP A 232 -7.36 13.05 17.77
N SER A 233 -6.47 13.90 17.26
CA SER A 233 -5.57 14.68 18.13
C SER A 233 -6.29 15.80 18.89
N ALA A 234 -5.92 16.02 20.15
CA ALA A 234 -6.49 17.09 20.98
C ALA A 234 -6.39 18.48 20.31
N TRP A 235 -5.26 18.79 19.67
CA TRP A 235 -5.06 20.06 18.96
C TRP A 235 -6.02 20.23 17.78
N PHE A 236 -6.34 19.15 17.06
CA PHE A 236 -7.35 19.21 16.00
C PHE A 236 -8.68 19.68 16.55
N HIS A 237 -9.13 19.09 17.66
CA HIS A 237 -10.41 19.42 18.29
C HIS A 237 -10.42 20.82 18.93
N SER A 238 -9.36 21.20 19.63
CA SER A 238 -9.32 22.47 20.38
C SER A 238 -9.03 23.68 19.50
N THR A 239 -8.32 23.50 18.38
CA THR A 239 -7.72 24.62 17.64
C THR A 239 -8.11 24.61 16.17
N LEU A 240 -8.02 23.47 15.48
CA LEU A 240 -8.26 23.43 14.04
C LEU A 240 -9.75 23.37 13.68
N SER A 241 -10.53 22.48 14.32
CA SER A 241 -11.95 22.28 13.96
C SER A 241 -12.85 23.51 14.11
N PRO A 242 -12.62 24.44 15.06
CA PRO A 242 -13.41 25.68 15.13
C PRO A 242 -13.24 26.59 13.92
N VAL A 243 -12.05 26.60 13.30
CA VAL A 243 -11.69 27.58 12.26
C VAL A 243 -11.58 26.99 10.86
N ALA A 244 -11.28 25.69 10.74
CA ALA A 244 -11.11 25.01 9.46
C ALA A 244 -12.43 24.49 8.89
N HIS A 245 -12.59 24.60 7.58
CA HIS A 245 -13.64 23.91 6.85
C HIS A 245 -13.14 22.51 6.48
N ILE A 246 -13.87 21.48 6.90
CA ILE A 246 -13.49 20.08 6.67
C ILE A 246 -14.52 19.43 5.74
N TYR A 247 -14.02 18.89 4.64
CA TYR A 247 -14.81 18.21 3.62
C TYR A 247 -14.25 16.82 3.37
N LEU A 248 -15.06 15.80 3.65
CA LEU A 248 -14.71 14.39 3.47
C LEU A 248 -14.99 13.99 2.02
N LEU A 249 -13.97 13.58 1.28
CA LEU A 249 -14.12 13.22 -0.13
C LEU A 249 -14.85 11.88 -0.27
N GLN A 250 -15.82 11.82 -1.19
CA GLN A 250 -16.48 10.59 -1.58
C GLN A 250 -15.66 9.91 -2.69
N GLY A 251 -15.01 8.81 -2.34
CA GLY A 251 -14.09 8.10 -3.23
C GLY A 251 -12.63 8.34 -2.85
N ARG A 252 -11.71 7.79 -3.64
CA ARG A 252 -10.27 7.82 -3.37
C ARG A 252 -9.55 8.51 -4.51
N VAL A 253 -8.84 9.60 -4.21
CA VAL A 253 -8.00 10.29 -5.18
C VAL A 253 -6.89 9.33 -5.67
N PRO A 254 -6.76 9.12 -6.99
CA PRO A 254 -5.75 8.22 -7.57
C PRO A 254 -4.41 8.95 -7.74
N PHE A 255 -3.72 9.24 -6.63
CA PHE A 255 -2.43 9.94 -6.61
C PHE A 255 -1.40 9.32 -7.56
N LEU A 256 -0.53 10.17 -8.12
CA LEU A 256 0.60 9.75 -8.91
C LEU A 256 1.77 9.35 -7.99
N THR A 257 2.42 8.24 -8.29
CA THR A 257 3.67 7.79 -7.66
C THR A 257 4.87 8.39 -8.39
N PRO A 258 6.10 8.33 -7.84
CA PRO A 258 7.32 8.72 -8.58
C PRO A 258 7.49 8.03 -9.94
N SER A 259 6.92 6.83 -10.09
CA SER A 259 6.91 6.10 -11.37
C SER A 259 5.84 6.57 -12.39
N GLY A 260 5.06 7.61 -12.06
CA GLY A 260 3.93 8.10 -12.86
C GLY A 260 2.67 7.22 -12.79
N LYS A 261 2.69 6.11 -12.05
CA LYS A 261 1.51 5.24 -11.88
C LYS A 261 0.50 5.85 -10.92
N ARG A 262 -0.78 5.67 -11.23
CA ARG A 262 -1.91 6.04 -10.38
C ARG A 262 -2.13 5.02 -9.26
N GLN A 263 -2.27 5.49 -8.02
CA GLN A 263 -2.46 4.67 -6.85
C GLN A 263 -3.47 5.30 -5.88
N HIS A 264 -4.49 4.52 -5.52
CA HIS A 264 -5.43 4.91 -4.46
C HIS A 264 -4.81 4.75 -3.07
N THR A 265 -5.16 5.65 -2.17
CA THR A 265 -4.85 5.54 -0.74
C THR A 265 -5.68 4.43 -0.08
N PRO A 266 -5.16 3.74 0.96
CA PRO A 266 -5.96 2.78 1.75
C PRO A 266 -6.88 3.45 2.76
N PHE A 267 -6.71 4.74 3.01
CA PHE A 267 -7.47 5.55 3.97
C PHE A 267 -8.31 6.60 3.25
N SER A 268 -9.34 7.08 3.95
CA SER A 268 -10.16 8.21 3.54
C SER A 268 -9.35 9.50 3.56
N LEU A 269 -9.68 10.43 2.67
CA LEU A 269 -9.05 11.73 2.56
C LEU A 269 -10.01 12.82 3.01
N ALA A 270 -9.44 13.86 3.57
CA ALA A 270 -10.10 15.08 3.93
C ALA A 270 -9.47 16.26 3.20
N PHE A 271 -10.34 17.12 2.70
CA PHE A 271 -10.01 18.44 2.23
C PHE A 271 -10.23 19.41 3.40
N VAL A 272 -9.16 20.07 3.83
CA VAL A 272 -9.17 21.00 4.95
C VAL A 272 -8.85 22.39 4.42
N ALA A 273 -9.73 23.36 4.61
CA ALA A 273 -9.53 24.72 4.15
C ALA A 273 -9.62 25.74 5.29
N LEU A 274 -8.60 26.59 5.41
CA LEU A 274 -8.53 27.73 6.31
C LEU A 274 -8.72 29.03 5.52
N GLY A 275 -9.45 30.00 6.06
CA GLY A 275 -9.67 31.28 5.38
C GLY A 275 -10.50 31.21 4.09
N SER A 276 -11.17 30.09 3.83
CA SER A 276 -12.05 29.94 2.67
C SER A 276 -13.33 30.78 2.79
N THR A 277 -13.87 31.26 1.67
CA THR A 277 -15.21 31.87 1.61
C THR A 277 -16.30 30.82 1.40
N THR A 278 -17.58 31.19 1.57
CA THR A 278 -18.70 30.28 1.33
C THR A 278 -18.77 29.87 -0.13
N GLU A 279 -18.56 30.82 -1.03
CA GLU A 279 -18.59 30.63 -2.48
C GLU A 279 -17.52 29.63 -2.93
N GLN A 280 -16.29 29.74 -2.40
CA GLN A 280 -15.21 28.80 -2.70
C GLN A 280 -15.55 27.38 -2.23
N ARG A 281 -16.09 27.23 -1.02
CA ARG A 281 -16.49 25.92 -0.47
C ARG A 281 -17.60 25.27 -1.29
N GLU A 282 -18.60 26.05 -1.69
CA GLU A 282 -19.71 25.57 -2.51
C GLU A 282 -19.27 25.25 -3.94
N ALA A 283 -18.38 26.05 -4.52
CA ALA A 283 -17.76 25.76 -5.81
C ALA A 283 -17.01 24.44 -5.78
N PHE A 284 -16.18 24.21 -4.75
CA PHE A 284 -15.48 22.93 -4.60
C PHE A 284 -16.44 21.76 -4.41
N ALA A 285 -17.47 21.91 -3.57
CA ALA A 285 -18.45 20.85 -3.33
C ALA A 285 -19.27 20.46 -4.58
N ARG A 286 -19.43 21.36 -5.55
CA ARG A 286 -20.05 21.03 -6.86
C ARG A 286 -19.14 20.19 -7.76
N LEU A 287 -17.82 20.30 -7.60
CA LEU A 287 -16.82 19.64 -8.45
C LEU A 287 -16.39 18.30 -7.85
N ALA A 288 -16.25 18.22 -6.53
CA ALA A 288 -15.78 17.06 -5.81
C ALA A 288 -16.90 16.44 -4.95
N PRO A 289 -17.39 15.23 -5.29
CA PRO A 289 -18.35 14.52 -4.45
C PRO A 289 -17.81 14.32 -3.04
N GLY A 290 -18.64 14.51 -2.02
CA GLY A 290 -18.22 14.39 -0.64
C GLY A 290 -19.25 14.89 0.36
N TYR A 291 -18.80 14.96 1.61
CA TYR A 291 -19.62 15.37 2.74
C TYR A 291 -18.90 16.45 3.55
N ARG A 292 -19.55 17.60 3.70
CA ARG A 292 -19.09 18.67 4.59
C ARG A 292 -19.39 18.31 6.04
N ILE A 293 -18.38 18.36 6.89
CA ILE A 293 -18.59 18.34 8.33
C ILE A 293 -19.15 19.70 8.75
N SER A 294 -20.42 19.72 9.15
CA SER A 294 -21.07 20.92 9.68
C SER A 294 -20.50 21.26 11.06
N ARG A 295 -20.19 22.54 11.28
CA ARG A 295 -19.90 23.04 12.63
C ARG A 295 -21.21 23.09 13.41
N GLN A 296 -21.20 22.71 14.68
CA GLN A 296 -22.28 23.13 15.55
C GLN A 296 -22.18 24.66 15.72
N PRO A 297 -23.30 25.39 15.64
CA PRO A 297 -23.28 26.82 15.94
C PRO A 297 -22.81 27.00 17.39
N THR A 298 -21.75 27.80 17.55
CA THR A 298 -21.32 28.35 18.85
C THR A 298 -22.28 29.44 19.30
#